data_AF-A0A9J5ZTT4-F1
#
_entry.id   AF-A0A9J5ZTT4-F1
#
_cell.length_a   1.000
_cell.length_b   1.000
_cell.length_c   1.000
_cell.angle_alpha   90.00
_cell.angle_beta   90.00
_cell.angle_gamma   90.00
#
_symmetry.space_group_name_H-M   'P 1'
#
loop_
_entity.id
_entity.type
_entity.pdbx_description
1 polymer ?
#
loop_
_entity_poly.entity_id
_entity_poly.type
_entity_poly.pdbx_seq_one_letter_code
_entity_poly.pdbx_strand_id
1 'polypeptide(L)'
;MLGSQTTEQGNFSKFKGDIPHCCKKDPTVIDLLPETPHNQQIANCCKGGVVNSWGQDPSNSISSFQLSVGSAGTTNNTVRIPKNFTLNAPGPGYTCGPAKIVKPIIFITPDGRRVTQAMITWNVTCTYSQFMAQNKPTCCVSISSLYNDTIVPCPTCSCGCKNNGTKLGSCVEAEKPHLASIVSDHGKNNFTPLVQCTDHMCPVGIHWHVMLNYKDYWRVKITITNFNYHMNYSQWNLIVQHSNLDNITQVFNINYKSLTPYGDQINDTAMLWGVKSSNDLLVQPGPSGNVQFELLLRKDTSNLTLDKGWAFPRRVYFNGDNCIMPPSEAYPHLSNDVSAMPSPDADPHMPNAASQWKVSLLKLVVTVMFSMTFFFANTYKSHALY
;
A
#
# COMPACT_ATOMS: atom_id res chain seq x y z
N MET A 1 2.09 -20.50 20.74
CA MET A 1 2.31 -19.50 19.69
C MET A 1 1.86 -18.16 20.23
N LEU A 2 2.50 -17.07 19.85
CA LEU A 2 2.11 -15.70 20.22
C LEU A 2 2.02 -14.86 18.94
N GLY A 3 1.01 -14.00 18.84
CA GLY A 3 0.75 -13.15 17.68
C GLY A 3 0.24 -13.88 16.42
N SER A 4 0.11 -15.20 16.45
CA SER A 4 -0.38 -15.99 15.31
C SER A 4 -1.04 -17.29 15.76
N GLN A 5 -1.81 -17.90 14.86
CA GLN A 5 -2.43 -19.21 15.05
C GLN A 5 -2.37 -20.04 13.76
N THR A 6 -2.36 -21.38 13.87
CA THR A 6 -2.53 -22.22 12.69
C THR A 6 -4.00 -22.44 12.36
N THR A 7 -4.34 -22.52 11.07
CA THR A 7 -5.73 -22.75 10.63
C THR A 7 -6.21 -24.18 10.89
N GLU A 8 -5.26 -25.13 10.95
CA GLU A 8 -5.53 -26.55 11.14
C GLU A 8 -4.64 -27.14 12.23
N GLN A 9 -5.11 -28.25 12.79
CA GLN A 9 -4.47 -28.97 13.88
C GLN A 9 -3.73 -30.24 13.42
N GLY A 10 -4.26 -30.96 12.42
CA GLY A 10 -3.66 -32.20 11.91
C GLY A 10 -3.88 -33.41 12.82
N ASN A 11 -3.05 -34.46 12.67
CA ASN A 11 -3.19 -35.71 13.41
C ASN A 11 -2.30 -35.75 14.66
N PHE A 12 -2.93 -35.82 15.84
CA PHE A 12 -2.28 -35.86 17.16
C PHE A 12 -1.94 -37.26 17.70
N SER A 13 -2.20 -38.36 16.97
CA SER A 13 -2.08 -39.73 17.50
C SER A 13 -0.72 -40.10 18.09
N LYS A 14 0.34 -39.33 17.78
CA LYS A 14 1.69 -39.54 18.32
C LYS A 14 1.97 -38.84 19.66
N PHE A 15 1.13 -37.88 20.06
CA PHE A 15 1.32 -37.08 21.27
C PHE A 15 0.34 -37.53 22.35
N LYS A 16 0.86 -38.01 23.48
CA LYS A 16 0.07 -38.48 24.64
C LYS A 16 -0.07 -37.42 25.75
N GLY A 17 0.71 -36.33 25.66
CA GLY A 17 0.74 -35.18 26.55
C GLY A 17 1.48 -34.03 25.84
N ASP A 18 1.34 -32.79 26.32
CA ASP A 18 1.86 -31.57 25.67
C ASP A 18 1.52 -31.48 24.17
N ILE A 19 0.22 -31.61 23.88
CA ILE A 19 -0.31 -31.62 22.51
C ILE A 19 0.02 -30.28 21.84
N PRO A 20 0.80 -30.25 20.75
CA PRO A 20 1.12 -29.01 20.05
C PRO A 20 -0.12 -28.46 19.36
N HIS A 21 -0.15 -27.16 19.08
CA HIS A 21 -1.28 -26.54 18.39
C HIS A 21 -1.47 -27.09 16.95
N CYS A 22 -0.40 -27.59 16.31
CA CYS A 22 -0.46 -28.20 14.99
C CYS A 22 0.57 -29.32 14.84
N CYS A 23 0.16 -30.42 14.21
CA CYS A 23 1.02 -31.58 13.86
C CYS A 23 1.26 -31.74 12.35
N LYS A 24 0.74 -30.81 11.51
CA LYS A 24 1.01 -30.85 10.07
C LYS A 24 2.47 -30.52 9.79
N LYS A 25 3.03 -31.12 8.73
CA LYS A 25 4.41 -30.83 8.27
C LYS A 25 4.50 -29.50 7.50
N ASP A 26 3.37 -29.02 7.01
CA ASP A 26 3.14 -27.84 6.18
C ASP A 26 2.02 -26.96 6.80
N PRO A 27 2.21 -26.43 8.01
CA PRO A 27 1.17 -25.66 8.68
C PRO A 27 0.97 -24.29 8.01
N THR A 28 -0.29 -23.91 7.79
CA THR A 28 -0.66 -22.54 7.45
C THR A 28 -0.80 -21.74 8.74
N VAL A 29 0.00 -20.68 8.87
CA VAL A 29 0.01 -19.76 10.02
C VAL A 29 -0.66 -18.46 9.60
N ILE A 30 -1.61 -17.99 10.40
CA ILE A 30 -2.33 -16.73 10.22
C ILE A 30 -1.97 -15.76 11.36
N ASP A 31 -1.81 -14.49 11.00
CA ASP A 31 -1.61 -13.40 11.96
C ASP A 31 -2.92 -13.16 12.73
N LEU A 32 -2.82 -12.91 14.03
CA LEU A 32 -3.99 -12.66 14.86
C LEU A 32 -4.58 -11.26 14.58
N LEU A 33 -5.82 -11.03 15.00
CA LEU A 33 -6.49 -9.74 14.81
C LEU A 33 -5.95 -8.67 15.79
N PRO A 34 -6.05 -7.36 15.46
CA PRO A 34 -5.59 -6.27 16.32
C PRO A 34 -6.18 -6.24 17.74
N GLU A 35 -7.35 -6.83 17.95
CA GLU A 35 -8.05 -6.90 19.24
C GLU A 35 -7.58 -8.06 20.15
N THR A 36 -6.50 -8.73 19.76
CA THR A 36 -5.95 -9.86 20.51
C THR A 36 -5.57 -9.45 21.94
N PRO A 37 -5.86 -10.25 22.98
CA PRO A 37 -5.46 -9.96 24.35
C PRO A 37 -3.94 -9.77 24.52
N HIS A 38 -3.51 -8.85 25.38
CA HIS A 38 -2.09 -8.47 25.56
C HIS A 38 -1.18 -9.66 25.93
N ASN A 39 -1.70 -10.68 26.61
CA ASN A 39 -0.93 -11.89 26.96
C ASN A 39 -0.64 -12.80 25.76
N GLN A 40 -1.29 -12.57 24.62
CA GLN A 40 -1.10 -13.30 23.36
C GLN A 40 -0.38 -12.47 22.30
N GLN A 41 0.01 -11.23 22.61
CA GLN A 41 0.69 -10.32 21.71
C GLN A 41 2.23 -10.39 21.82
N ILE A 42 2.90 -10.00 20.75
CA ILE A 42 4.34 -9.71 20.69
C ILE A 42 4.55 -8.37 19.98
N ALA A 43 5.74 -7.78 20.08
CA ALA A 43 6.09 -6.54 19.38
C ALA A 43 5.78 -6.63 17.89
N ASN A 44 5.11 -5.61 17.33
CA ASN A 44 4.71 -5.54 15.92
C ASN A 44 3.82 -6.71 15.46
N CYS A 45 3.05 -7.37 16.34
CA CYS A 45 2.14 -8.44 15.93
C CYS A 45 0.74 -7.94 15.56
N CYS A 46 -0.08 -8.93 15.18
CA CYS A 46 -1.52 -8.93 15.34
C CYS A 46 -2.19 -7.93 14.41
N LYS A 47 -1.82 -7.97 13.13
CA LYS A 47 -2.32 -7.06 12.11
C LYS A 47 -3.43 -7.69 11.26
N GLY A 48 -3.88 -8.90 11.60
CA GLY A 48 -4.89 -9.63 10.84
C GLY A 48 -4.48 -9.91 9.39
N GLY A 49 -3.17 -9.94 9.11
CA GLY A 49 -2.64 -10.12 7.76
C GLY A 49 -2.62 -8.86 6.90
N VAL A 50 -3.00 -7.69 7.43
CA VAL A 50 -2.97 -6.41 6.72
C VAL A 50 -1.77 -5.60 7.18
N VAL A 51 -0.81 -5.36 6.30
CA VAL A 51 0.36 -4.52 6.57
C VAL A 51 0.38 -3.30 5.66
N ASN A 52 0.75 -2.15 6.22
CA ASN A 52 0.90 -0.93 5.44
C ASN A 52 2.17 -0.99 4.62
N SER A 53 2.23 -0.22 3.54
CA SER A 53 3.52 -0.01 2.89
C SER A 53 4.48 0.71 3.84
N TRP A 54 5.76 0.35 3.78
CA TRP A 54 6.83 1.08 4.48
C TRP A 54 6.85 2.58 4.10
N GLY A 55 6.39 2.90 2.89
CA GLY A 55 6.23 4.26 2.41
C GLY A 55 5.26 5.07 3.27
N GLN A 56 4.05 4.53 3.47
CA GLN A 56 2.93 5.19 4.14
C GLN A 56 3.09 5.22 5.66
N ASP A 57 3.44 4.08 6.25
CA ASP A 57 3.47 3.92 7.70
C ASP A 57 4.48 2.82 8.11
N PRO A 58 5.73 3.21 8.39
CA PRO A 58 6.77 2.28 8.84
C PRO A 58 6.36 1.48 10.08
N SER A 59 5.58 2.07 11.00
CA SER A 59 5.21 1.43 12.27
C SER A 59 4.24 0.25 12.09
N ASN A 60 3.40 0.29 11.06
CA ASN A 60 2.43 -0.76 10.73
C ASN A 60 2.82 -1.57 9.47
N SER A 61 4.06 -1.42 9.01
CA SER A 61 4.59 -2.14 7.83
C SER A 61 5.27 -3.46 8.15
N ILE A 62 5.39 -3.78 9.44
CA ILE A 62 5.98 -5.02 9.94
C ILE A 62 4.89 -5.79 10.69
N SER A 63 4.77 -7.09 10.38
CA SER A 63 4.06 -8.06 11.21
C SER A 63 5.06 -9.09 11.74
N SER A 64 4.93 -9.46 13.01
CA SER A 64 5.78 -10.44 13.67
C SER A 64 4.99 -11.37 14.57
N PHE A 65 5.43 -12.63 14.66
CA PHE A 65 4.83 -13.64 15.51
C PHE A 65 5.87 -14.64 15.98
N GLN A 66 5.59 -15.32 17.10
CA GLN A 66 6.47 -16.32 17.68
C GLN A 66 5.86 -17.71 17.59
N LEU A 67 6.60 -18.62 16.96
CA LEU A 67 6.24 -20.03 16.83
C LEU A 67 7.17 -20.90 17.67
N SER A 68 6.60 -21.87 18.37
CA SER A 68 7.35 -22.94 19.03
C SER A 68 7.20 -24.20 18.21
N VAL A 69 8.29 -24.66 17.59
CA VAL A 69 8.28 -25.84 16.72
C VAL A 69 8.87 -27.03 17.48
N GLY A 70 8.07 -28.07 17.69
CA GLY A 70 8.53 -29.30 18.30
C GLY A 70 9.52 -30.06 17.40
N SER A 71 10.50 -30.75 18.00
CA SER A 71 11.48 -31.58 17.28
C SER A 71 12.31 -30.85 16.22
N ALA A 72 12.49 -29.53 16.34
CA ALA A 72 13.26 -28.72 15.40
C ALA A 72 14.78 -28.86 15.55
N GLY A 73 15.27 -29.43 16.66
CA GLY A 73 16.69 -29.41 17.07
C GLY A 73 16.98 -28.24 18.03
N THR A 74 17.99 -28.39 18.89
CA THR A 74 18.32 -27.42 19.96
C THR A 74 19.73 -26.83 19.85
N THR A 75 20.50 -27.22 18.83
CA THR A 75 21.86 -26.76 18.59
C THR A 75 22.04 -26.29 17.16
N ASN A 76 23.06 -25.46 16.90
CA ASN A 76 23.34 -24.92 15.57
C ASN A 76 23.44 -25.98 14.47
N ASN A 77 23.90 -27.19 14.81
CA ASN A 77 24.05 -28.29 13.84
C ASN A 77 22.79 -29.18 13.72
N THR A 78 21.90 -29.15 14.70
CA THR A 78 20.70 -30.00 14.73
C THR A 78 19.44 -29.26 14.27
N VAL A 79 19.45 -27.93 14.31
CA VAL A 79 18.32 -27.10 13.89
C VAL A 79 18.02 -27.32 12.41
N ARG A 80 16.79 -27.76 12.11
CA ARG A 80 16.31 -27.97 10.74
C ARG A 80 15.58 -26.73 10.25
N ILE A 81 16.18 -26.02 9.30
CA ILE A 81 15.58 -24.84 8.66
C ILE A 81 14.43 -25.30 7.74
N PRO A 82 13.24 -24.67 7.80
CA PRO A 82 12.17 -24.94 6.85
C PRO A 82 12.63 -24.65 5.41
N LYS A 83 12.13 -25.43 4.44
CA LYS A 83 12.59 -25.32 3.04
C LYS A 83 11.59 -24.58 2.14
N ASN A 84 10.31 -24.89 2.28
CA ASN A 84 9.26 -24.39 1.38
C ASN A 84 8.43 -23.34 2.12
N PHE A 85 8.76 -22.08 1.91
CA PHE A 85 7.97 -20.96 2.42
C PHE A 85 6.97 -20.53 1.35
N THR A 86 5.72 -20.32 1.75
CA THR A 86 4.68 -19.78 0.88
C THR A 86 4.03 -18.61 1.61
N LEU A 87 3.98 -17.45 0.96
CA LEU A 87 3.28 -16.28 1.47
C LEU A 87 1.90 -16.24 0.82
N ASN A 88 0.88 -16.63 1.58
CA ASN A 88 -0.52 -16.59 1.13
C ASN A 88 -1.08 -15.18 1.37
N ALA A 89 -0.95 -14.32 0.36
CA ALA A 89 -1.66 -13.05 0.29
C ALA A 89 -3.01 -13.23 -0.46
N PRO A 90 -3.92 -12.25 -0.42
CA PRO A 90 -5.10 -12.25 -1.29
C PRO A 90 -4.68 -12.32 -2.77
N GLY A 91 -4.96 -13.46 -3.42
CA GLY A 91 -4.55 -13.75 -4.79
C GLY A 91 -3.16 -14.41 -4.91
N PRO A 92 -2.86 -15.00 -6.07
CA PRO A 92 -1.49 -15.41 -6.37
C PRO A 92 -0.59 -14.18 -6.50
N GLY A 93 0.74 -14.35 -6.50
CA GLY A 93 1.64 -13.26 -6.85
C GLY A 93 2.99 -13.29 -6.15
N TYR A 94 3.03 -13.77 -4.90
CA TYR A 94 4.29 -13.88 -4.17
C TYR A 94 4.97 -15.22 -4.41
N THR A 95 6.24 -15.17 -4.77
CA THR A 95 7.13 -16.34 -4.82
C THR A 95 8.26 -16.14 -3.83
N CYS A 96 8.42 -17.08 -2.89
CA CYS A 96 9.46 -17.03 -1.87
C CYS A 96 10.69 -17.83 -2.30
N GLY A 97 11.87 -17.24 -2.12
CA GLY A 97 13.15 -17.91 -2.32
C GLY A 97 13.51 -18.85 -1.15
N PRO A 98 14.64 -19.57 -1.26
CA PRO A 98 15.16 -20.40 -0.17
C PRO A 98 15.62 -19.54 1.01
N ALA A 99 15.54 -20.10 2.23
CA ALA A 99 16.07 -19.46 3.43
C ALA A 99 17.61 -19.32 3.35
N LYS A 100 18.09 -18.09 3.53
CA LYS A 100 19.52 -17.77 3.56
C LYS A 100 19.94 -17.49 5.00
N ILE A 101 20.95 -18.20 5.50
CA ILE A 101 21.50 -17.95 6.83
C ILE A 101 22.18 -16.57 6.83
N VAL A 102 21.84 -15.76 7.83
CA VAL A 102 22.37 -14.40 8.03
C VAL A 102 22.97 -14.27 9.43
N LYS A 103 23.60 -13.13 9.71
CA LYS A 103 24.13 -12.83 11.05
C LYS A 103 23.01 -13.01 12.09
N PRO A 104 23.28 -13.68 13.22
CA PRO A 104 22.26 -13.88 14.23
C PRO A 104 21.71 -12.57 14.79
N ILE A 105 20.38 -12.49 14.90
CA ILE A 105 19.68 -11.34 15.47
C ILE A 105 19.95 -11.26 16.97
N ILE A 106 20.05 -10.02 17.45
CA ILE A 106 20.20 -9.69 18.86
C ILE A 106 18.85 -9.12 19.33
N PHE A 107 18.27 -9.75 20.35
CA PHE A 107 17.06 -9.29 21.02
C PHE A 107 17.45 -8.59 22.31
N ILE A 108 17.12 -7.30 22.40
CA ILE A 108 17.28 -6.50 23.60
C ILE A 108 15.93 -6.49 24.31
N THR A 109 15.92 -6.81 25.60
CA THR A 109 14.68 -6.78 26.39
C THR A 109 14.12 -5.35 26.48
N PRO A 110 12.80 -5.17 26.65
CA PRO A 110 12.19 -3.83 26.69
C PRO A 110 12.74 -2.92 27.78
N ASP A 111 13.26 -3.49 28.88
CA ASP A 111 13.92 -2.76 29.97
C ASP A 111 15.38 -2.38 29.66
N GLY A 112 15.92 -2.81 28.51
CA GLY A 112 17.28 -2.56 28.06
C GLY A 112 18.37 -3.35 28.80
N ARG A 113 18.01 -4.20 29.76
CA ARG A 113 18.98 -4.80 30.69
C ARG A 113 19.54 -6.14 30.21
N ARG A 114 18.81 -6.87 29.38
CA ARG A 114 19.22 -8.19 28.90
C ARG A 114 19.33 -8.18 27.39
N VAL A 115 20.39 -8.82 26.93
CA VAL A 115 20.66 -9.05 25.52
C VAL A 115 20.70 -10.54 25.31
N THR A 116 19.83 -11.04 24.44
CA THR A 116 19.81 -12.44 24.04
C THR A 116 20.08 -12.51 22.55
N GLN A 117 20.82 -13.52 22.12
CA GLN A 117 21.20 -13.70 20.72
C GLN A 117 20.53 -14.94 20.18
N ALA A 118 19.98 -14.85 18.96
CA ALA A 118 19.53 -16.03 18.23
C ALA A 118 20.72 -16.98 17.99
N MET A 119 20.47 -18.28 18.06
CA MET A 119 21.47 -19.29 17.67
C MET A 119 21.75 -19.23 16.16
N ILE A 120 20.67 -19.19 15.38
CA ILE A 120 20.68 -19.08 13.92
C ILE A 120 19.59 -18.08 13.54
N THR A 121 19.89 -17.25 12.55
CA THR A 121 18.90 -16.43 11.86
C THR A 121 18.96 -16.75 10.38
N TRP A 122 17.79 -16.83 9.75
CA TRP A 122 17.68 -16.91 8.31
C TRP A 122 16.74 -15.82 7.79
N ASN A 123 16.99 -15.39 6.55
CA ASN A 123 16.16 -14.46 5.81
C ASN A 123 15.51 -15.19 4.62
N VAL A 124 14.22 -14.97 4.43
CA VAL A 124 13.44 -15.44 3.28
C VAL A 124 12.90 -14.20 2.58
N THR A 125 13.23 -14.07 1.30
CA THR A 125 12.70 -12.99 0.46
C THR A 125 11.58 -13.54 -0.40
N CYS A 126 10.40 -12.94 -0.29
CA CYS A 126 9.26 -13.22 -1.16
C CYS A 126 9.06 -12.04 -2.11
N THR A 127 9.12 -12.30 -3.42
CA THR A 127 8.97 -11.30 -4.47
C THR A 127 7.59 -11.38 -5.09
N TYR A 128 6.93 -10.24 -5.24
CA TYR A 128 5.67 -10.12 -5.95
C TYR A 128 5.90 -10.07 -7.46
N SER A 129 5.13 -10.86 -8.22
CA SER A 129 5.12 -10.87 -9.68
C SER A 129 3.72 -10.50 -10.17
N GLN A 130 3.60 -9.33 -10.81
CA GLN A 130 2.34 -8.86 -11.39
C GLN A 130 1.77 -9.86 -12.41
N PHE A 131 2.64 -10.48 -13.22
CA PHE A 131 2.24 -11.48 -14.21
C PHE A 131 1.64 -12.73 -13.59
N MET A 132 2.14 -13.15 -12.42
CA MET A 132 1.57 -14.30 -11.70
C MET A 132 0.33 -13.92 -10.91
N ALA A 133 0.26 -12.69 -10.41
CA ALA A 133 -0.82 -12.24 -9.56
C ALA A 133 -2.12 -12.05 -10.33
N GLN A 134 -2.02 -11.50 -11.53
CA GLN A 134 -3.18 -11.13 -12.30
C GLN A 134 -2.97 -11.40 -13.79
N ASN A 135 -3.86 -12.21 -14.35
CA ASN A 135 -3.92 -12.44 -15.80
C ASN A 135 -4.51 -11.23 -16.56
N LYS A 136 -5.13 -10.28 -15.86
CA LYS A 136 -5.77 -9.10 -16.43
C LYS A 136 -5.45 -7.88 -15.56
N PRO A 137 -5.22 -6.69 -16.15
CA PRO A 137 -5.06 -5.45 -15.39
C PRO A 137 -6.27 -5.20 -14.47
N THR A 138 -6.06 -4.51 -13.36
CA THR A 138 -7.11 -4.12 -12.39
C THR A 138 -7.48 -2.64 -12.45
N CYS A 139 -6.68 -1.84 -13.14
CA CYS A 139 -6.89 -0.41 -13.27
C CYS A 139 -6.51 0.12 -14.63
N CYS A 140 -7.09 1.27 -14.97
CA CYS A 140 -6.68 2.02 -16.15
C CYS A 140 -6.85 3.52 -15.94
N VAL A 141 -6.21 4.28 -16.83
CA VAL A 141 -6.11 5.73 -16.74
C VAL A 141 -6.85 6.39 -17.89
N SER A 142 -7.57 7.46 -17.58
CA SER A 142 -8.14 8.40 -18.55
C SER A 142 -7.52 9.76 -18.31
N ILE A 143 -7.39 10.54 -19.37
CA ILE A 143 -6.62 11.78 -19.35
C ILE A 143 -7.44 12.90 -20.00
N SER A 144 -7.41 14.07 -19.39
CA SER A 144 -8.07 15.26 -19.93
C SER A 144 -7.30 16.53 -19.58
N SER A 145 -7.66 17.62 -20.25
CA SER A 145 -7.12 18.94 -19.98
C SER A 145 -8.23 19.97 -20.12
N LEU A 146 -8.19 21.05 -19.34
CA LEU A 146 -9.11 22.18 -19.48
C LEU A 146 -9.10 22.79 -20.91
N TYR A 147 -7.99 22.62 -21.63
CA TYR A 147 -7.80 23.20 -22.98
C TYR A 147 -8.36 22.32 -24.11
N ASN A 148 -8.94 21.16 -23.79
CA ASN A 148 -9.52 20.25 -24.78
C ASN A 148 -10.88 19.75 -24.29
N ASP A 149 -11.90 19.91 -25.13
CA ASP A 149 -13.27 19.45 -24.83
C ASP A 149 -13.40 17.92 -24.83
N THR A 150 -12.39 17.21 -25.34
CA THR A 150 -12.38 15.75 -25.42
C THR A 150 -11.53 15.12 -24.31
N ILE A 151 -12.15 14.21 -23.57
CA ILE A 151 -11.46 13.32 -22.63
C ILE A 151 -10.89 12.16 -23.44
N VAL A 152 -9.61 11.86 -23.24
CA VAL A 152 -8.98 10.64 -23.73
C VAL A 152 -9.37 9.52 -22.77
N PRO A 153 -10.29 8.62 -23.17
CA PRO A 153 -10.79 7.62 -22.26
C PRO A 153 -9.73 6.56 -22.02
N CYS A 154 -9.95 5.78 -20.96
CA CYS A 154 -9.24 4.53 -20.80
C CYS A 154 -9.50 3.62 -22.00
N PRO A 155 -8.48 2.92 -22.55
CA PRO A 155 -8.67 2.05 -23.71
C PRO A 155 -9.77 1.00 -23.48
N THR A 156 -10.59 0.77 -24.50
CA THR A 156 -11.67 -0.22 -24.46
C THR A 156 -11.12 -1.61 -24.16
N CYS A 157 -11.82 -2.36 -23.31
CA CYS A 157 -11.42 -3.68 -22.85
C CYS A 157 -10.08 -3.78 -22.10
N SER A 158 -9.58 -2.69 -21.50
CA SER A 158 -8.31 -2.71 -20.74
C SER A 158 -8.22 -3.83 -19.70
N CYS A 159 -9.32 -4.13 -18.99
CA CYS A 159 -9.37 -5.19 -17.98
C CYS A 159 -10.23 -6.39 -18.41
N GLY A 160 -10.44 -6.53 -19.73
CA GLY A 160 -11.26 -7.56 -20.36
C GLY A 160 -12.46 -6.99 -21.11
N CYS A 161 -12.95 -7.72 -22.11
CA CYS A 161 -14.16 -7.35 -22.84
C CYS A 161 -15.41 -8.02 -22.25
N LYS A 162 -16.57 -7.40 -22.49
CA LYS A 162 -17.86 -8.08 -22.38
C LYS A 162 -17.92 -9.18 -23.44
N ASN A 163 -18.21 -10.41 -23.03
CA ASN A 163 -18.49 -11.48 -23.98
C ASN A 163 -19.98 -11.44 -24.35
N ASN A 164 -20.30 -11.40 -25.64
CA ASN A 164 -21.68 -11.39 -26.15
C ASN A 164 -22.43 -12.75 -25.99
N GLY A 165 -21.90 -13.69 -25.20
CA GLY A 165 -22.44 -15.03 -25.01
C GLY A 165 -22.60 -15.41 -23.53
N THR A 166 -23.86 -15.57 -23.11
CA THR A 166 -24.38 -16.51 -22.09
C THR A 166 -23.76 -16.63 -20.69
N LYS A 167 -22.80 -15.79 -20.28
CA LYS A 167 -22.47 -15.63 -18.84
C LYS A 167 -23.25 -14.46 -18.25
N LEU A 168 -24.38 -14.78 -17.63
CA LEU A 168 -25.03 -13.93 -16.63
C LEU A 168 -23.95 -13.57 -15.58
N GLY A 169 -23.56 -12.30 -15.48
CA GLY A 169 -22.64 -11.82 -14.43
C GLY A 169 -21.24 -11.32 -14.83
N SER A 170 -21.00 -10.92 -16.10
CA SER A 170 -19.69 -10.31 -16.44
C SER A 170 -19.48 -8.91 -15.85
N CYS A 171 -20.55 -8.13 -15.66
CA CYS A 171 -20.57 -6.82 -15.02
C CYS A 171 -22.02 -6.47 -14.63
N VAL A 172 -22.19 -5.43 -13.80
CA VAL A 172 -23.49 -4.94 -13.33
C VAL A 172 -23.79 -3.56 -13.93
N GLU A 173 -24.98 -3.38 -14.47
CA GLU A 173 -25.47 -2.06 -14.91
C GLU A 173 -25.93 -1.24 -13.70
N ALA A 174 -25.54 0.03 -13.64
CA ALA A 174 -25.72 0.90 -12.47
C ALA A 174 -27.19 1.15 -12.07
N GLU A 175 -28.14 0.97 -12.98
CA GLU A 175 -29.53 1.42 -12.83
C GLU A 175 -30.55 0.29 -12.59
N LYS A 176 -30.12 -0.96 -12.35
CA LYS A 176 -31.05 -2.08 -12.15
C LYS A 176 -31.52 -2.22 -10.69
N PRO A 177 -32.83 -2.37 -10.43
CA PRO A 177 -33.41 -2.45 -9.07
C PRO A 177 -32.99 -3.69 -8.27
N HIS A 178 -32.39 -4.71 -8.92
CA HIS A 178 -31.90 -5.94 -8.29
C HIS A 178 -30.42 -5.91 -7.89
N LEU A 179 -29.79 -4.72 -7.86
CA LEU A 179 -28.39 -4.54 -7.48
C LEU A 179 -28.08 -5.16 -6.10
N ALA A 180 -28.97 -4.94 -5.14
CA ALA A 180 -28.80 -5.43 -3.77
C ALA A 180 -28.82 -6.97 -3.67
N SER A 181 -29.67 -7.66 -4.46
CA SER A 181 -29.74 -9.12 -4.44
C SER A 181 -28.54 -9.78 -5.13
N ILE A 182 -27.97 -9.15 -6.17
CA ILE A 182 -26.81 -9.68 -6.90
C ILE A 182 -25.52 -9.52 -6.06
N VAL A 183 -25.39 -8.39 -5.35
CA VAL A 183 -24.25 -8.13 -4.45
C VAL A 183 -24.30 -9.00 -3.19
N SER A 184 -25.49 -9.45 -2.76
CA SER A 184 -25.69 -10.24 -1.54
C SER A 184 -25.53 -11.76 -1.72
N ASP A 185 -25.58 -12.28 -2.96
CA ASP A 185 -25.53 -13.73 -3.24
C ASP A 185 -24.09 -14.30 -3.24
N HIS A 186 -23.18 -13.71 -2.45
CA HIS A 186 -21.77 -14.05 -2.46
C HIS A 186 -21.38 -14.96 -1.29
N GLY A 187 -21.10 -16.22 -1.63
CA GLY A 187 -20.35 -17.14 -0.78
C GLY A 187 -19.01 -16.51 -0.37
N LYS A 188 -18.73 -16.54 0.94
CA LYS A 188 -17.73 -15.74 1.68
C LYS A 188 -16.28 -15.66 1.16
N ASN A 189 -15.90 -16.31 0.05
CA ASN A 189 -14.49 -16.56 -0.31
C ASN A 189 -14.09 -16.26 -1.78
N ASN A 190 -14.92 -15.61 -2.60
CA ASN A 190 -14.54 -15.27 -3.99
C ASN A 190 -14.02 -13.84 -4.12
N PHE A 191 -12.70 -13.67 -4.22
CA PHE A 191 -12.02 -12.39 -4.50
C PHE A 191 -12.16 -11.91 -5.95
N THR A 192 -13.05 -12.51 -6.74
CA THR A 192 -13.24 -12.10 -8.14
C THR A 192 -14.03 -10.78 -8.16
N PRO A 193 -13.50 -9.71 -8.78
CA PRO A 193 -14.17 -8.43 -8.80
C PRO A 193 -15.47 -8.50 -9.59
N LEU A 194 -16.57 -7.99 -9.03
CA LEU A 194 -17.80 -7.72 -9.76
C LEU A 194 -17.83 -6.24 -10.11
N VAL A 195 -17.65 -5.94 -11.39
CA VAL A 195 -17.48 -4.57 -11.84
C VAL A 195 -18.76 -3.96 -12.39
N GLN A 196 -18.90 -2.65 -12.27
CA GLN A 196 -19.86 -1.87 -13.02
C GLN A 196 -19.54 -1.97 -14.52
N CYS A 197 -20.58 -2.10 -15.35
CA CYS A 197 -20.41 -2.19 -16.79
C CYS A 197 -19.90 -0.86 -17.35
N THR A 198 -18.66 -0.87 -17.84
CA THR A 198 -18.04 0.23 -18.60
C THR A 198 -17.38 -0.35 -19.87
N ASP A 199 -16.87 0.51 -20.75
CA ASP A 199 -16.18 0.05 -21.96
C ASP A 199 -14.80 -0.56 -21.65
N HIS A 200 -14.17 -0.15 -20.56
CA HIS A 200 -12.86 -0.64 -20.14
C HIS A 200 -12.90 -1.83 -19.17
N MET A 201 -14.04 -2.03 -18.48
CA MET A 201 -14.30 -3.15 -17.56
C MET A 201 -13.31 -3.26 -16.38
N CYS A 202 -12.62 -2.18 -16.03
CA CYS A 202 -11.65 -2.17 -14.94
C CYS A 202 -12.30 -1.96 -13.58
N PRO A 203 -11.91 -2.73 -12.55
CA PRO A 203 -12.33 -2.52 -11.16
C PRO A 203 -12.05 -1.11 -10.63
N VAL A 204 -10.97 -0.47 -11.09
CA VAL A 204 -10.59 0.89 -10.70
C VAL A 204 -10.32 1.72 -11.94
N GLY A 205 -10.81 2.96 -11.97
CA GLY A 205 -10.47 3.94 -12.99
C GLY A 205 -9.82 5.16 -12.37
N ILE A 206 -8.75 5.64 -12.99
CA ILE A 206 -8.02 6.82 -12.55
C ILE A 206 -8.19 7.88 -13.63
N HIS A 207 -8.62 9.07 -13.24
CA HIS A 207 -8.75 10.21 -14.13
C HIS A 207 -7.71 11.25 -13.77
N TRP A 208 -6.85 11.58 -14.73
CA TRP A 208 -5.85 12.63 -14.62
C TRP A 208 -6.28 13.84 -15.42
N HIS A 209 -6.62 14.93 -14.74
CA HIS A 209 -7.12 16.15 -15.36
C HIS A 209 -6.15 17.31 -15.11
N VAL A 210 -5.61 17.89 -16.19
CA VAL A 210 -4.83 19.13 -16.10
C VAL A 210 -5.81 20.31 -16.06
N MET A 211 -5.99 20.89 -14.88
CA MET A 211 -6.92 22.00 -14.65
C MET A 211 -6.37 23.32 -15.19
N LEU A 212 -5.14 23.68 -14.81
CA LEU A 212 -4.58 25.00 -15.13
C LEU A 212 -3.10 24.90 -15.49
N ASN A 213 -2.74 25.70 -16.50
CA ASN A 213 -1.38 25.95 -16.95
C ASN A 213 -0.89 27.30 -16.41
N TYR A 214 -0.22 27.31 -15.26
CA TYR A 214 0.47 28.50 -14.76
C TYR A 214 1.85 28.63 -15.39
N LYS A 215 2.51 29.78 -15.22
CA LYS A 215 3.85 30.01 -15.78
C LYS A 215 4.84 28.91 -15.36
N ASP A 216 4.92 28.69 -14.06
CA ASP A 216 5.92 27.81 -13.44
C ASP A 216 5.34 26.46 -12.99
N TYR A 217 4.02 26.27 -13.05
CA TYR A 217 3.34 25.10 -12.47
C TYR A 217 2.19 24.57 -13.33
N TRP A 218 1.95 23.27 -13.25
CA TRP A 218 0.71 22.62 -13.65
C TRP A 218 -0.12 22.33 -12.41
N ARG A 219 -1.38 22.76 -12.39
CA ARG A 219 -2.36 22.29 -11.40
C ARG A 219 -3.11 21.10 -11.99
N VAL A 220 -2.98 19.95 -11.34
CA VAL A 220 -3.57 18.69 -11.78
C VAL A 220 -4.55 18.21 -10.72
N LYS A 221 -5.73 17.78 -11.17
CA LYS A 221 -6.71 17.06 -10.35
C LYS A 221 -6.71 15.59 -10.73
N ILE A 222 -6.58 14.74 -9.73
CA ILE A 222 -6.65 13.29 -9.90
C ILE A 222 -7.91 12.79 -9.19
N THR A 223 -8.69 11.97 -9.90
CA THR A 223 -9.86 11.28 -9.37
C THR A 223 -9.64 9.78 -9.48
N ILE A 224 -9.78 9.05 -8.38
CA ILE A 224 -9.77 7.58 -8.38
C ILE A 224 -11.19 7.11 -8.13
N THR A 225 -11.74 6.32 -9.03
CA THR A 225 -13.11 5.80 -8.99
C THR A 225 -13.08 4.29 -8.83
N ASN A 226 -13.87 3.78 -7.89
CA ASN A 226 -14.09 2.37 -7.70
C ASN A 226 -15.30 1.90 -8.51
N PHE A 227 -15.08 0.94 -9.38
CA PHE A 227 -16.11 0.26 -10.15
C PHE A 227 -16.42 -1.14 -9.60
N ASN A 228 -15.77 -1.59 -8.52
CA ASN A 228 -15.90 -2.93 -7.95
C ASN A 228 -16.92 -2.98 -6.80
N TYR A 229 -18.03 -3.68 -7.02
CA TYR A 229 -19.08 -3.88 -6.02
C TYR A 229 -18.69 -4.85 -4.89
N HIS A 230 -17.63 -5.64 -5.03
CA HIS A 230 -17.23 -6.61 -4.01
C HIS A 230 -16.10 -6.13 -3.10
N MET A 231 -15.42 -5.04 -3.45
CA MET A 231 -14.27 -4.58 -2.70
C MET A 231 -14.33 -3.08 -2.41
N ASN A 232 -14.04 -2.77 -1.14
CA ASN A 232 -13.60 -1.45 -0.73
C ASN A 232 -12.07 -1.46 -0.65
N TYR A 233 -11.44 -0.34 -0.99
CA TYR A 233 -10.00 -0.18 -0.87
C TYR A 233 -9.69 0.75 0.30
N SER A 234 -9.31 0.19 1.44
CA SER A 234 -8.76 0.93 2.58
C SER A 234 -7.26 1.12 2.41
N GLN A 235 -6.73 2.25 2.88
CA GLN A 235 -5.29 2.53 2.89
C GLN A 235 -4.64 2.42 1.50
N TRP A 236 -5.45 2.69 0.48
CA TRP A 236 -5.06 2.63 -0.92
C TRP A 236 -3.83 3.52 -1.17
N ASN A 237 -3.02 3.13 -2.15
CA ASN A 237 -1.91 3.93 -2.62
C ASN A 237 -1.90 4.03 -4.14
N LEU A 238 -1.43 5.18 -4.61
CA LEU A 238 -1.21 5.49 -6.01
C LEU A 238 0.27 5.81 -6.17
N ILE A 239 0.97 5.08 -7.04
CA ILE A 239 2.34 5.41 -7.42
C ILE A 239 2.30 6.00 -8.82
N VAL A 240 2.89 7.17 -8.99
CA VAL A 240 2.90 7.89 -10.26
C VAL A 240 4.35 8.13 -10.66
N GLN A 241 4.68 7.77 -11.90
CA GLN A 241 5.93 8.16 -12.54
C GLN A 241 5.66 9.32 -13.50
N HIS A 242 6.31 10.46 -13.26
CA HIS A 242 6.13 11.69 -14.03
C HIS A 242 7.38 12.56 -13.88
N SER A 243 7.89 13.09 -14.99
CA SER A 243 9.15 13.85 -15.07
C SER A 243 9.23 15.03 -14.09
N ASN A 244 8.10 15.68 -13.82
CA ASN A 244 8.03 16.85 -12.94
C ASN A 244 7.74 16.54 -11.46
N LEU A 245 7.83 15.27 -11.05
CA LEU A 245 7.66 14.89 -9.63
C LEU A 245 8.94 15.08 -8.80
N ASP A 246 10.08 15.35 -9.44
CA ASP A 246 11.36 15.64 -8.79
C ASP A 246 11.27 16.78 -7.76
N ASN A 247 10.26 17.66 -7.87
CA ASN A 247 10.04 18.78 -6.96
C ASN A 247 8.54 19.13 -6.78
N ILE A 248 7.74 18.19 -6.27
CA ILE A 248 6.35 18.49 -5.87
C ILE A 248 6.37 19.67 -4.89
N THR A 249 5.67 20.73 -5.25
CA THR A 249 5.65 21.96 -4.46
C THR A 249 4.53 21.92 -3.42
N GLN A 250 3.34 21.49 -3.81
CA GLN A 250 2.16 21.42 -2.95
C GLN A 250 1.26 20.24 -3.32
N VAL A 251 0.62 19.66 -2.32
CA VAL A 251 -0.40 18.61 -2.44
C VAL A 251 -1.63 18.99 -1.64
N PHE A 252 -2.82 18.71 -2.17
CA PHE A 252 -4.09 19.06 -1.53
C PHE A 252 -4.92 17.80 -1.31
N ASN A 253 -5.40 17.60 -0.08
CA ASN A 253 -6.23 16.46 0.32
C ASN A 253 -5.58 15.08 0.09
N ILE A 254 -4.25 14.99 0.18
CA ILE A 254 -3.51 13.74 -0.06
C ILE A 254 -2.19 13.74 0.70
N ASN A 255 -1.73 12.57 1.13
CA ASN A 255 -0.36 12.38 1.61
C ASN A 255 0.59 12.03 0.46
N TYR A 256 1.85 12.40 0.60
CA TYR A 256 2.86 12.24 -0.44
C TYR A 256 4.20 11.80 0.12
N LYS A 257 4.90 10.93 -0.63
CA LYS A 257 6.30 10.56 -0.43
C LYS A 257 6.98 10.34 -1.77
N SER A 258 8.11 10.99 -1.99
CA SER A 258 8.97 10.70 -3.15
C SER A 258 9.60 9.31 -3.01
N LEU A 259 9.72 8.58 -4.12
CA LEU A 259 10.37 7.28 -4.20
C LEU A 259 11.57 7.37 -5.15
N THR A 260 12.68 6.77 -4.76
CA THR A 260 13.93 6.72 -5.55
C THR A 260 14.29 5.27 -5.88
N PRO A 261 13.49 4.60 -6.74
CA PRO A 261 13.63 3.15 -6.97
C PRO A 261 14.98 2.75 -7.59
N TYR A 262 15.68 3.67 -8.26
CA TYR A 262 16.98 3.46 -8.91
C TYR A 262 18.15 4.15 -8.18
N GLY A 263 17.96 4.52 -6.91
CA GLY A 263 18.92 5.31 -6.12
C GLY A 263 18.73 6.82 -6.30
N ASP A 264 19.60 7.62 -5.68
CA ASP A 264 19.46 9.08 -5.52
C ASP A 264 19.56 9.90 -6.83
N GLN A 265 19.55 9.25 -8.00
CA GLN A 265 19.76 9.90 -9.29
C GLN A 265 18.47 10.25 -10.04
N ILE A 266 17.34 9.58 -9.76
CA ILE A 266 16.06 9.80 -10.46
C ILE A 266 14.93 9.84 -9.42
N ASN A 267 14.29 10.99 -9.29
CA ASN A 267 13.21 11.26 -8.32
C ASN A 267 11.85 11.42 -9.01
N ASP A 268 11.69 10.80 -10.18
CA ASP A 268 10.53 10.97 -11.06
C ASP A 268 9.29 10.19 -10.59
N THR A 269 9.38 9.54 -9.44
CA THR A 269 8.37 8.61 -8.94
C THR A 269 7.86 9.07 -7.57
N ALA A 270 6.54 9.13 -7.43
CA ALA A 270 5.84 9.58 -6.25
C ALA A 270 4.87 8.52 -5.75
N MET A 271 4.82 8.32 -4.43
CA MET A 271 3.75 7.59 -3.76
C MET A 271 2.76 8.58 -3.14
N LEU A 272 1.47 8.34 -3.38
CA LEU A 272 0.34 9.13 -2.91
C LEU A 272 -0.64 8.21 -2.18
N TRP A 273 -1.25 8.68 -1.10
CA TRP A 273 -2.27 7.93 -0.37
C TRP A 273 -3.22 8.82 0.41
N GLY A 274 -4.42 8.30 0.68
CA GLY A 274 -5.46 9.04 1.38
C GLY A 274 -5.06 9.54 2.77
N VAL A 275 -5.66 10.66 3.18
CA VAL A 275 -5.61 11.22 4.52
C VAL A 275 -6.58 10.44 5.41
N LYS A 276 -6.06 9.98 6.55
CA LYS A 276 -6.80 9.15 7.51
C LYS A 276 -8.10 9.82 7.95
N SER A 277 -9.20 9.06 7.97
CA SER A 277 -10.54 9.53 8.33
C SER A 277 -11.14 10.60 7.38
N SER A 278 -10.52 10.84 6.22
CA SER A 278 -11.01 11.79 5.21
C SER A 278 -11.29 11.08 3.89
N ASN A 279 -10.24 10.55 3.25
CA ASN A 279 -10.33 9.87 1.96
C ASN A 279 -9.44 8.62 1.89
N ASP A 280 -9.08 8.04 3.03
CA ASP A 280 -8.32 6.80 3.16
C ASP A 280 -9.13 5.53 2.86
N LEU A 281 -10.43 5.67 2.64
CA LEU A 281 -11.33 4.61 2.23
C LEU A 281 -11.99 4.95 0.89
N LEU A 282 -11.72 4.12 -0.11
CA LEU A 282 -12.40 4.15 -1.40
C LEU A 282 -13.47 3.06 -1.40
N VAL A 283 -14.73 3.49 -1.20
CA VAL A 283 -15.89 2.59 -1.09
C VAL A 283 -16.37 2.11 -2.46
N GLN A 284 -17.29 1.13 -2.45
CA GLN A 284 -18.00 0.60 -3.62
C GLN A 284 -18.61 1.69 -4.53
N PRO A 285 -18.96 1.34 -5.78
CA PRO A 285 -19.55 2.27 -6.73
C PRO A 285 -20.81 2.96 -6.18
N GLY A 286 -20.89 4.27 -6.36
CA GLY A 286 -21.98 5.12 -5.87
C GLY A 286 -21.56 6.59 -5.79
N PRO A 287 -22.38 7.46 -5.18
CA PRO A 287 -22.08 8.89 -5.06
C PRO A 287 -20.74 9.19 -4.38
N SER A 288 -20.35 8.35 -3.41
CA SER A 288 -19.07 8.44 -2.68
C SER A 288 -18.01 7.45 -3.17
N GLY A 289 -18.25 6.76 -4.29
CA GLY A 289 -17.35 5.74 -4.86
C GLY A 289 -16.12 6.30 -5.58
N ASN A 290 -15.74 7.55 -5.28
CA ASN A 290 -14.53 8.15 -5.81
C ASN A 290 -13.83 9.02 -4.76
N VAL A 291 -12.52 9.19 -4.92
CA VAL A 291 -11.69 10.11 -4.14
C VAL A 291 -10.99 11.08 -5.07
N GLN A 292 -10.87 12.34 -4.65
CA GLN A 292 -10.30 13.41 -5.46
C GLN A 292 -9.25 14.18 -4.67
N PHE A 293 -8.15 14.54 -5.34
CA PHE A 293 -7.07 15.32 -4.78
C PHE A 293 -6.35 16.11 -5.89
N GLU A 294 -5.57 17.11 -5.49
CA GLU A 294 -4.87 17.98 -6.42
C GLU A 294 -3.37 18.03 -6.14
N LEU A 295 -2.60 18.17 -7.22
CA LEU A 295 -1.15 18.30 -7.20
C LEU A 295 -0.74 19.57 -7.92
N LEU A 296 0.26 20.27 -7.38
CA LEU A 296 0.94 21.37 -8.05
C LEU A 296 2.33 20.89 -8.49
N LEU A 297 2.47 20.63 -9.79
CA LEU A 297 3.70 20.10 -10.40
C LEU A 297 4.51 21.25 -10.97
N ARG A 298 5.77 21.40 -10.53
CA ARG A 298 6.65 22.45 -11.03
C ARG A 298 7.17 22.12 -12.42
N LYS A 299 7.13 23.08 -13.33
CA LYS A 299 7.70 22.95 -14.67
C LYS A 299 9.22 23.06 -14.60
N ASP A 300 9.89 22.15 -15.28
CA ASP A 300 11.32 22.29 -15.58
C ASP A 300 11.44 23.11 -16.87
N THR A 301 11.81 24.38 -16.72
CA THR A 301 11.94 25.33 -17.84
C THR A 301 13.10 24.99 -18.78
N SER A 302 14.04 24.11 -18.37
CA SER A 302 15.20 23.75 -19.18
C SER A 302 14.90 22.70 -20.27
N ASN A 303 13.85 21.87 -20.07
CA ASN A 303 13.50 20.76 -20.96
C ASN A 303 12.02 20.78 -21.45
N LEU A 304 11.29 21.87 -21.19
CA LEU A 304 9.85 21.92 -21.48
C LEU A 304 9.58 22.06 -22.99
N THR A 305 9.07 20.99 -23.61
CA THR A 305 8.36 21.06 -24.89
C THR A 305 6.88 20.81 -24.64
N LEU A 306 6.01 21.79 -24.90
CA LEU A 306 4.57 21.66 -24.70
C LEU A 306 3.92 20.57 -25.58
N ASP A 307 4.59 20.18 -26.67
CA ASP A 307 4.04 19.29 -27.71
C ASP A 307 4.00 17.79 -27.36
N LYS A 308 4.50 17.35 -26.19
CA LYS A 308 4.71 15.91 -25.90
C LYS A 308 4.11 15.40 -24.59
N GLY A 309 3.05 16.03 -24.09
CA GLY A 309 2.31 15.47 -22.97
C GLY A 309 3.06 15.48 -21.62
N TRP A 310 3.95 16.45 -21.42
CA TRP A 310 4.76 16.59 -20.20
C TRP A 310 3.96 16.85 -18.92
N ALA A 311 2.69 17.25 -19.03
CA ALA A 311 1.80 17.42 -17.87
C ALA A 311 1.08 16.12 -17.46
N PHE A 312 1.35 15.01 -18.16
CA PHE A 312 0.69 13.74 -17.99
C PHE A 312 1.68 12.67 -17.49
N PRO A 313 1.20 11.68 -16.70
CA PRO A 313 2.07 10.68 -16.14
C PRO A 313 2.54 9.70 -17.21
N ARG A 314 3.72 9.13 -16.99
CA ARG A 314 4.30 8.08 -17.84
C ARG A 314 3.82 6.70 -17.43
N ARG A 315 3.69 6.47 -16.11
CA ARG A 315 3.18 5.24 -15.52
C ARG A 315 2.39 5.55 -14.27
N VAL A 316 1.38 4.72 -14.00
CA VAL A 316 0.54 4.80 -12.82
C VAL A 316 0.34 3.40 -12.28
N TYR A 317 0.53 3.22 -10.98
CA TYR A 317 0.25 1.98 -10.28
C TYR A 317 -0.78 2.24 -9.17
N PHE A 318 -1.75 1.35 -9.03
CA PHE A 318 -2.72 1.39 -7.95
C PHE A 318 -2.56 0.15 -7.08
N ASN A 319 -2.29 0.34 -5.78
CA ASN A 319 -2.00 -0.74 -4.84
C ASN A 319 -0.91 -1.73 -5.31
N GLY A 320 0.04 -1.25 -6.13
CA GLY A 320 1.12 -2.05 -6.70
C GLY A 320 0.85 -2.67 -8.07
N ASP A 321 -0.39 -2.62 -8.57
CA ASP A 321 -0.74 -3.09 -9.92
C ASP A 321 -0.54 -1.99 -10.96
N ASN A 322 0.04 -2.33 -12.11
CA ASN A 322 0.29 -1.38 -13.19
C ASN A 322 -1.01 -1.08 -13.96
N CYS A 323 -1.38 0.20 -14.06
CA CYS A 323 -2.59 0.62 -14.75
C CYS A 323 -2.34 0.81 -16.25
N ILE A 324 -3.34 0.46 -17.06
CA ILE A 324 -3.28 0.69 -18.51
C ILE A 324 -3.41 2.18 -18.80
N MET A 325 -2.40 2.73 -19.47
CA MET A 325 -2.36 4.12 -19.95
C MET A 325 -2.89 4.20 -21.39
N PRO A 326 -3.53 5.31 -21.80
CA PRO A 326 -3.79 5.58 -23.20
C PRO A 326 -2.47 5.79 -23.97
N PRO A 327 -2.46 5.62 -25.30
CA PRO A 327 -1.28 5.88 -26.12
C PRO A 327 -0.88 7.37 -26.05
N SER A 328 0.42 7.64 -26.02
CA SER A 328 0.97 9.00 -25.88
C SER A 328 0.54 9.94 -27.00
N GLU A 329 0.29 9.42 -28.19
CA GLU A 329 -0.12 10.20 -29.37
C GLU A 329 -1.55 10.73 -29.21
N ALA A 330 -2.35 10.12 -28.35
CA ALA A 330 -3.72 10.55 -28.09
C ALA A 330 -3.81 11.62 -27.00
N TYR A 331 -2.71 11.97 -26.32
CA TYR A 331 -2.75 12.88 -25.17
C TYR A 331 -3.27 14.26 -25.58
N PRO A 332 -4.09 14.93 -24.75
CA PRO A 332 -4.62 16.25 -25.07
C PRO A 332 -3.50 17.28 -25.28
N HIS A 333 -3.72 18.20 -26.22
CA HIS A 333 -2.88 19.38 -26.34
C HIS A 333 -3.00 20.28 -25.10
N LEU A 334 -1.91 20.98 -24.78
CA LEU A 334 -1.85 21.98 -23.73
C LEU A 334 -1.79 23.37 -24.38
N SER A 335 -2.56 24.33 -23.88
CA SER A 335 -2.52 25.70 -24.42
C SER A 335 -1.19 26.41 -24.09
N ASN A 336 -0.75 27.27 -25.01
CA ASN A 336 0.36 28.21 -24.81
C ASN A 336 -0.03 29.42 -23.94
N ASP A 337 -1.33 29.64 -23.72
CA ASP A 337 -1.82 30.75 -22.91
C ASP A 337 -1.58 30.48 -21.43
N VAL A 338 -0.55 31.13 -20.90
CA VAL A 338 -0.19 31.09 -19.49
C VAL A 338 -1.20 31.93 -18.70
N SER A 339 -2.01 31.27 -17.88
CA SER A 339 -2.87 31.99 -16.94
C SER A 339 -2.03 32.61 -15.83
N ALA A 340 -2.26 33.89 -15.51
CA ALA A 340 -1.67 34.53 -14.35
C ALA A 340 -2.28 33.93 -13.06
N MET A 341 -1.45 33.57 -12.08
CA MET A 341 -1.94 33.15 -10.76
C MET A 341 -2.59 34.33 -10.02
N PRO A 342 -3.79 34.17 -9.42
CA PRO A 342 -4.08 34.78 -8.14
C PRO A 342 -3.21 34.11 -7.05
N SER A 343 -2.85 34.84 -6.01
CA SER A 343 -2.11 34.30 -4.85
C SER A 343 -2.75 33.00 -4.34
N PRO A 344 -1.98 32.00 -3.87
CA PRO A 344 -2.50 30.75 -3.30
C PRO A 344 -3.52 30.94 -2.17
N ASP A 345 -3.53 32.12 -1.54
CA ASP A 345 -4.43 32.49 -0.45
C ASP A 345 -5.75 33.17 -0.91
N ALA A 346 -5.95 33.36 -2.22
CA ALA A 346 -7.05 34.16 -2.76
C ALA A 346 -8.25 33.34 -3.30
N ASP A 347 -8.22 32.01 -3.19
CA ASP A 347 -9.35 31.15 -3.57
C ASP A 347 -10.20 30.81 -2.33
N PRO A 348 -11.43 31.35 -2.18
CA PRO A 348 -12.24 31.18 -0.97
C PRO A 348 -12.78 29.76 -0.76
N HIS A 349 -12.52 28.84 -1.70
CA HIS A 349 -13.16 27.52 -1.77
C HIS A 349 -12.24 26.31 -1.54
N MET A 350 -11.12 26.42 -0.82
CA MET A 350 -10.39 25.21 -0.41
C MET A 350 -9.89 25.18 1.05
N PRO A 351 -10.13 24.06 1.77
CA PRO A 351 -9.60 23.85 3.11
C PRO A 351 -8.13 23.41 3.08
N ASN A 352 -7.36 24.03 3.99
CA ASN A 352 -6.06 23.66 4.57
C ASN A 352 -5.16 22.72 3.77
N ALA A 353 -4.07 23.28 3.23
CA ALA A 353 -2.90 22.53 2.79
C ALA A 353 -2.39 21.59 3.90
N ALA A 354 -2.20 20.32 3.58
CA ALA A 354 -1.51 19.40 4.47
C ALA A 354 -0.05 19.85 4.59
N SER A 355 0.39 20.11 5.82
CA SER A 355 1.70 20.65 6.12
C SER A 355 2.82 19.73 5.61
N GLN A 356 3.68 20.29 4.77
CA GLN A 356 4.97 19.70 4.43
C GLN A 356 5.78 19.54 5.73
N TRP A 357 5.95 18.33 6.23
CA TRP A 357 6.85 18.05 7.37
C TRP A 357 8.31 18.20 6.93
N LYS A 358 8.77 19.45 6.75
CA LYS A 358 10.20 19.74 6.83
C LYS A 358 10.59 19.61 8.30
N VAL A 359 11.11 18.45 8.68
CA VAL A 359 11.84 18.30 9.94
C VAL A 359 13.07 19.20 9.82
N SER A 360 12.95 20.43 10.34
CA SER A 360 14.08 21.34 10.48
C SER A 360 15.06 20.71 11.47
N LEU A 361 16.30 20.47 11.03
CA LEU A 361 17.42 20.04 11.89
C LEU A 361 17.56 20.91 13.16
N LEU A 362 17.12 22.17 13.10
CA LEU A 362 17.15 23.09 14.23
C LEU A 362 16.22 22.67 15.37
N LYS A 363 15.09 22.01 15.09
CA LYS A 363 14.18 21.50 16.13
C LYS A 363 14.74 20.27 16.84
N LEU A 364 15.56 19.46 16.16
CA LEU A 364 16.15 18.26 16.74
C LEU A 364 17.25 18.59 17.77
N VAL A 365 17.99 19.68 17.56
CA VAL A 365 19.05 20.11 18.49
C VAL A 365 18.47 20.70 19.78
N VAL A 366 17.31 21.38 19.72
CA VAL A 366 16.72 22.03 20.89
C VAL A 366 16.02 21.04 21.83
N THR A 367 15.54 19.90 21.33
CA THR A 367 14.87 18.89 22.18
C THR A 367 15.85 17.93 22.89
N VAL A 368 17.14 17.91 22.52
CA VAL A 368 18.14 17.00 23.12
C VAL A 368 18.91 17.65 24.29
N MET A 369 18.73 18.95 24.56
CA MET A 369 19.55 19.69 25.54
C MET A 369 18.91 19.94 26.92
N PHE A 370 17.73 19.38 27.24
CA PHE A 370 17.12 19.57 28.56
C PHE A 370 16.58 18.27 29.16
N SER A 371 17.44 17.56 29.88
CA SER A 371 17.18 17.01 31.23
C SER A 371 18.23 15.95 31.56
N MET A 372 19.35 16.39 32.10
CA MET A 372 20.28 15.52 32.83
C MET A 372 20.34 16.04 34.27
N THR A 373 19.30 15.74 35.05
CA THR A 373 19.31 15.94 36.51
C THR A 373 19.74 14.64 37.17
N PHE A 374 20.97 14.64 37.69
CA PHE A 374 21.47 13.62 38.59
C PHE A 374 20.78 13.74 39.96
N PHE A 375 20.21 12.65 40.45
CA PHE A 375 19.94 12.48 41.88
C PHE A 375 20.70 11.26 42.37
N PHE A 376 21.67 11.51 43.25
CA PHE A 376 22.26 10.51 44.13
C PHE A 376 21.40 10.44 45.40
N ALA A 377 20.94 9.24 45.77
CA ALA A 377 20.62 8.89 47.15
C ALA A 377 20.67 7.37 47.35
N ASN A 378 21.10 7.00 48.55
CA ASN A 378 21.71 5.74 48.95
C ASN A 378 20.71 4.62 49.31
N THR A 379 21.23 3.38 49.20
CA THR A 379 21.00 2.19 50.05
C THR A 379 19.58 1.58 50.16
N TYR A 380 19.44 0.29 49.82
CA TYR A 380 19.49 -0.83 50.78
C TYR A 380 19.52 -2.21 50.07
N LYS A 381 20.17 -3.16 50.75
CA LYS A 381 20.36 -4.60 50.46
C LYS A 381 19.06 -5.35 50.10
N SER A 382 19.16 -6.41 49.27
CA SER A 382 19.05 -7.82 49.76
C SER A 382 18.74 -8.85 48.65
N HIS A 383 19.65 -9.84 48.56
CA HIS A 383 19.48 -11.28 48.32
C HIS A 383 19.02 -11.88 46.99
N ALA A 384 19.93 -12.74 46.50
CA ALA A 384 19.76 -13.81 45.51
C ALA A 384 19.06 -15.06 46.09
N LEU A 385 18.89 -16.06 45.22
CA LEU A 385 18.41 -17.45 45.39
C LEU A 385 16.93 -17.63 44.96
N TYR A 386 16.52 -18.54 44.07
CA TYR A 386 17.11 -19.72 43.43
C TYR A 386 16.70 -19.78 41.95
#